data_AF-A0A9W7BW55-F1
#
_entry.id   AF-A0A9W7BW55-F1
#
_cell.length_a   1.000
_cell.length_b   1.000
_cell.length_c   1.000
_cell.angle_alpha   90.00
_cell.angle_beta   90.00
_cell.angle_gamma   90.00
#
_symmetry.space_group_name_H-M   'P 1'
#
loop_
_entity.id
_entity.type
_entity.pdbx_description
1 polymer ?
#
loop_
_entity_poly.entity_id
_entity_poly.type
_entity_poly.pdbx_seq_one_letter_code
_entity_poly.pdbx_strand_id
1 'polypeptide(L)'
;MYDQDVFKGKEEERGFRVAGECMGVGEWVLDCYVGSRRLSLQSYLYVLPPSTFKESLLKLITLLNTLIPLLKTEKDALIQITGSIKGWDNIAILGLKYLNDALNEAREFEREKVRERGARAGGWLKFWRWGEGRRGEVEEVVGKGVGGVWVEGFFKEVEVCCMESLKEVAEGISLVTEVGLGDSSICRVTSDTCYAIRCVKVESDSLSKICDGKKCSWNVGGEGGDDYVRHLVILCIERIVEAGKGYKDGGRKGEARREVFLLNNACYLLAQLGSAPENKTIGEGSDCESDSFVLTDSWFTSMLNSMIDKAYRGYVRNSFEVLRSYLTEVDAGKFKYQSGNLLSLDSGRQLKSRFGGFADALQEMHEYSGGLRIWSSPWLDKIQQDGLAVIDEYTVFFDKYSRYQFSKKKQEEYLRYPPMVARSIIEGLFKQEGKGETE
;
A
#
# COMPACT_ATOMS: atom_id res chain seq x y z
N MET A 1 37.04 23.69 21.52
CA MET A 1 36.93 24.03 22.96
C MET A 1 35.50 23.74 23.35
N TYR A 2 35.27 22.79 24.25
CA TYR A 2 33.94 22.47 24.76
C TYR A 2 33.91 22.75 26.26
N ASP A 3 32.82 23.38 26.71
CA ASP A 3 32.64 23.81 28.09
C ASP A 3 32.47 22.60 29.02
N GLN A 4 33.38 22.46 29.99
CA GLN A 4 33.32 21.42 31.03
C GLN A 4 32.76 22.01 32.32
N ASP A 5 31.50 22.46 32.36
CA ASP A 5 30.96 23.03 33.61
C ASP A 5 29.43 23.01 33.78
N VAL A 6 28.78 21.84 33.71
CA VAL A 6 27.54 21.57 34.50
C VAL A 6 27.47 20.09 34.93
N PHE A 7 28.15 19.74 36.01
CA PHE A 7 27.77 18.59 36.85
C PHE A 7 27.82 18.99 38.32
N LYS A 8 26.77 19.68 38.79
CA LYS A 8 26.60 20.01 40.22
C LYS A 8 26.11 18.80 41.01
N GLY A 9 26.96 17.78 41.12
CA GLY A 9 26.80 16.77 42.17
C GLY A 9 27.10 17.41 43.52
N LYS A 10 26.08 17.67 44.36
CA LYS A 10 26.31 18.16 45.73
C LYS A 10 25.25 17.89 46.80
N GLU A 11 24.25 17.04 46.53
CA GLU A 11 23.28 16.63 47.58
C GLU A 11 23.17 15.11 47.83
N GLU A 12 23.54 14.23 46.90
CA GLU A 12 23.45 12.77 47.14
C GLU A 12 24.52 12.24 48.14
N GLU A 13 25.71 12.85 48.22
CA GLU A 13 26.78 12.39 49.14
C GLU A 13 26.44 12.56 50.64
N ARG A 14 25.47 13.39 51.00
CA ARG A 14 25.06 13.56 52.42
C ARG A 14 24.05 12.53 52.91
N GLY A 15 23.34 11.85 52.02
CA GLY A 15 22.41 10.77 52.40
C GLY A 15 23.14 9.54 52.96
N PHE A 16 24.28 9.18 52.35
CA PHE A 16 25.01 7.95 52.69
C PHE A 16 25.66 7.93 54.08
N ARG A 17 25.92 9.08 54.71
CA ARG A 17 26.55 9.12 56.05
C ARG A 17 25.58 9.00 57.23
N VAL A 18 24.28 9.15 57.03
CA VAL A 18 23.28 9.11 58.13
C VAL A 18 22.49 7.80 58.15
N ALA A 19 22.44 7.06 57.03
CA ALA A 19 21.79 5.75 56.96
C ALA A 19 22.60 4.60 57.64
N GLY A 20 23.89 4.82 57.92
CA GLY A 20 24.81 3.77 58.39
C GLY A 20 24.67 3.35 59.86
N GLU A 21 23.93 4.08 60.69
CA GLU A 21 23.85 3.82 62.13
C GLU A 21 22.69 2.90 62.55
N CYS A 22 21.77 2.57 61.64
CA CYS A 22 20.59 1.73 61.92
C CYS A 22 20.41 0.51 61.00
N MET A 23 21.17 0.38 59.91
CA MET A 23 21.07 -0.78 59.02
C MET A 23 21.93 -1.94 59.51
N GLY A 24 21.39 -3.16 59.41
CA GLY A 24 22.16 -4.37 59.67
C GLY A 24 23.28 -4.55 58.64
N VAL A 25 24.40 -5.17 59.02
CA VAL A 25 25.55 -5.40 58.09
C VAL A 25 25.12 -6.07 56.78
N GLY A 26 24.11 -6.95 56.83
CA GLY A 26 23.54 -7.59 55.63
C GLY A 26 22.78 -6.65 54.68
N GLU A 27 22.14 -5.60 55.19
CA GLU A 27 21.43 -4.61 54.38
C GLU A 27 22.43 -3.69 53.67
N TRP A 28 23.48 -3.25 54.37
CA TRP A 28 24.55 -2.44 53.77
C TRP A 28 25.32 -3.20 52.68
N VAL A 29 25.60 -4.50 52.88
CA VAL A 29 26.21 -5.35 51.84
C VAL A 29 25.28 -5.53 50.63
N LEU A 30 23.97 -5.68 50.85
CA LEU A 30 22.98 -5.77 49.79
C LEU A 30 22.92 -4.48 48.95
N ASP A 31 22.86 -3.31 49.58
CA ASP A 31 22.84 -2.02 48.88
C ASP A 31 24.12 -1.78 48.07
N CYS A 32 25.29 -2.12 48.62
CA CYS A 32 26.56 -2.03 47.89
C CYS A 32 26.60 -2.98 46.68
N TYR A 33 26.06 -4.19 46.82
CA TYR A 33 25.94 -5.15 45.71
C TYR A 33 25.02 -4.61 44.60
N VAL A 34 23.81 -4.18 44.96
CA VAL A 34 22.81 -3.61 44.03
C VAL A 34 23.39 -2.39 43.30
N GLY A 35 24.05 -1.48 44.02
CA GLY A 35 24.69 -0.29 43.44
C GLY A 35 25.80 -0.61 42.44
N SER A 36 26.69 -1.55 42.78
CA SER A 36 27.77 -2.00 41.89
C SER A 36 27.24 -2.69 40.62
N ARG A 37 26.22 -3.54 40.76
CA ARG A 37 25.59 -4.23 39.62
C ARG A 37 24.80 -3.28 38.72
N ARG A 38 24.16 -2.26 39.29
CA ARG A 38 23.51 -1.18 38.52
C ARG A 38 24.47 -0.49 37.55
N LEU A 39 25.65 -0.07 38.03
CA LEU A 39 26.66 0.59 37.20
C LEU A 39 27.26 -0.35 36.14
N SER A 40 27.45 -1.62 36.49
CA SER A 40 27.89 -2.66 35.55
C SER A 40 26.86 -2.86 34.43
N LEU A 41 25.58 -3.07 34.77
CA LEU A 41 24.47 -3.20 33.82
C LEU A 41 24.37 -1.99 32.88
N GLN A 42 24.44 -0.78 33.43
CA GLN A 42 24.43 0.46 32.64
C GLN A 42 25.58 0.53 31.63
N SER A 43 26.76 0.00 31.98
CA SER A 43 27.93 -0.03 31.09
C SER A 43 27.80 -1.10 30.00
N TYR A 44 27.26 -2.28 30.33
CA TYR A 44 27.03 -3.37 29.37
C TYR A 44 25.89 -3.09 28.39
N LEU A 45 24.87 -2.33 28.81
CA LEU A 45 23.69 -2.01 28.00
C LEU A 45 23.83 -0.69 27.23
N TYR A 46 24.99 -0.02 27.29
CA TYR A 46 25.27 1.18 26.50
C TYR A 46 25.44 0.81 25.02
N VAL A 47 24.36 0.97 24.25
CA VAL A 47 24.33 0.78 22.79
C VAL A 47 24.12 2.13 22.13
N LEU A 48 24.84 2.39 21.03
CA LEU A 48 24.71 3.60 20.23
C LEU A 48 23.23 3.88 19.85
N PRO A 49 22.86 5.16 19.66
CA PRO A 49 21.52 5.50 19.17
C PRO A 49 21.33 4.91 17.75
N PRO A 50 20.18 4.27 17.47
CA PRO A 50 19.89 3.68 16.17
C PRO A 50 19.65 4.75 15.12
N SER A 51 20.05 4.48 13.87
CA SER A 51 19.87 5.38 12.72
C SER A 51 18.64 5.02 11.86
N THR A 52 18.00 3.88 12.13
CA THR A 52 16.76 3.44 11.47
C THR A 52 15.83 2.70 12.43
N PHE A 53 14.53 2.67 12.15
CA PHE A 53 13.56 1.86 12.90
C PHE A 53 13.92 0.36 12.97
N LYS A 54 14.51 -0.20 11.90
CA LYS A 54 15.00 -1.60 11.87
C LYS A 54 16.13 -1.82 12.87
N GLU A 55 17.04 -0.86 13.00
CA GLU A 55 18.08 -0.86 14.03
C GLU A 55 17.50 -0.70 15.44
N SER A 56 16.48 0.13 15.63
CA SER A 56 15.81 0.27 16.94
C SER A 56 15.17 -1.04 17.41
N LEU A 57 14.46 -1.76 16.52
CA LEU A 57 13.92 -3.09 16.84
C LEU A 57 15.03 -4.13 17.08
N LEU A 58 16.12 -4.10 16.30
CA LEU A 58 17.25 -5.00 16.51
C LEU A 58 17.99 -4.71 17.83
N LYS A 59 18.09 -3.44 18.23
CA LYS A 59 18.59 -2.98 19.53
C LYS A 59 17.72 -3.55 20.65
N LEU A 60 16.39 -3.43 20.56
CA LEU A 60 15.46 -4.04 21.52
C LEU A 60 15.61 -5.57 21.64
N ILE A 61 15.69 -6.29 20.51
CA ILE A 61 15.91 -7.75 20.48
C ILE A 61 17.25 -8.10 21.13
N THR A 62 18.31 -7.35 20.83
CA THR A 62 19.67 -7.56 21.37
C THR A 62 19.72 -7.28 22.87
N LEU A 63 19.08 -6.21 23.33
CA LEU A 63 18.96 -5.87 24.75
C LEU A 63 18.20 -6.98 25.51
N LEU A 64 17.06 -7.45 25.00
CA LEU A 64 16.32 -8.57 25.62
C LEU A 64 17.12 -9.88 25.62
N ASN A 65 17.80 -10.21 24.51
CA ASN A 65 18.70 -11.37 24.43
C ASN A 65 19.85 -11.32 25.43
N THR A 66 20.37 -10.13 25.72
CA THR A 66 21.50 -9.93 26.65
C THR A 66 21.02 -9.85 28.10
N LEU A 67 19.89 -9.18 28.34
CA LEU A 67 19.37 -8.90 29.67
C LEU A 67 18.81 -10.17 30.34
N ILE A 68 18.10 -11.04 29.62
CA ILE A 68 17.46 -12.23 30.22
C ILE A 68 18.51 -13.18 30.85
N PRO A 69 19.60 -13.61 30.17
CA PRO A 69 20.63 -14.44 30.78
C PRO A 69 21.39 -13.72 31.90
N LEU A 70 21.63 -12.41 31.75
CA LEU A 70 22.35 -11.61 32.74
C LEU A 70 21.54 -11.46 34.03
N LEU A 71 20.24 -11.15 33.93
CA LEU A 71 19.34 -11.14 35.08
C LEU A 71 19.24 -12.52 35.73
N LYS A 72 19.17 -13.61 34.96
CA LYS A 72 19.21 -14.97 35.53
C LYS A 72 20.49 -15.22 36.35
N THR A 73 21.64 -14.84 35.79
CA THR A 73 22.95 -14.95 36.46
C THR A 73 23.02 -14.10 37.74
N GLU A 74 22.52 -12.86 37.71
CA GLU A 74 22.53 -11.96 38.88
C GLU A 74 21.55 -12.41 39.98
N LYS A 75 20.41 -13.01 39.60
CA LYS A 75 19.44 -13.62 40.54
C LYS A 75 20.06 -14.81 41.28
N ASP A 76 20.71 -15.71 40.54
CA ASP A 76 21.39 -16.87 41.12
C ASP A 76 22.55 -16.43 42.03
N ALA A 77 23.34 -15.42 41.63
CA ALA A 77 24.40 -14.84 42.44
C ALA A 77 23.88 -14.18 43.72
N LEU A 78 22.79 -13.41 43.65
CA LEU A 78 22.15 -12.80 44.82
C LEU A 78 21.69 -13.84 45.84
N ILE A 79 21.09 -14.93 45.36
CA ILE A 79 20.66 -16.06 46.20
C ILE A 79 21.86 -16.77 46.84
N GLN A 80 22.95 -16.99 46.10
CA GLN A 80 24.18 -17.59 46.63
C GLN A 80 24.86 -16.72 47.71
N ILE A 81 24.88 -15.38 47.52
CA ILE A 81 25.54 -14.45 48.44
C ILE A 81 24.72 -14.22 49.72
N THR A 82 23.39 -14.08 49.59
CA THR A 82 22.53 -13.63 50.70
C THR A 82 21.68 -14.74 51.31
N GLY A 83 21.59 -15.91 50.68
CA GLY A 83 20.62 -16.96 51.01
C GLY A 83 19.17 -16.55 50.74
N SER A 84 18.93 -15.45 50.01
CA SER A 84 17.62 -14.83 49.84
C SER A 84 17.44 -14.20 48.46
N ILE A 85 16.18 -13.90 48.11
CA ILE A 85 15.82 -13.12 46.92
C ILE A 85 15.46 -11.66 47.27
N LYS A 86 15.57 -11.26 48.54
CA LYS A 86 15.32 -9.87 48.97
C LYS A 86 16.25 -8.91 48.22
N GLY A 87 15.68 -7.82 47.69
CA GLY A 87 16.39 -6.83 46.88
C GLY A 87 16.45 -7.14 45.39
N TRP A 88 16.03 -8.34 44.95
CA TRP A 88 16.01 -8.72 43.52
C TRP A 88 15.19 -7.74 42.66
N ASP A 89 14.01 -7.33 43.14
CA ASP A 89 13.12 -6.41 42.43
C ASP A 89 13.85 -5.11 42.02
N ASN A 90 14.76 -4.59 42.85
CA ASN A 90 15.52 -3.37 42.53
C ASN A 90 16.49 -3.58 41.35
N ILE A 91 17.17 -4.73 41.28
CA ILE A 91 18.09 -5.08 40.17
C ILE A 91 17.27 -5.31 38.89
N ALA A 92 16.16 -6.05 39.00
CA ALA A 92 15.23 -6.28 37.91
C ALA A 92 14.69 -4.96 37.34
N ILE A 93 14.07 -4.11 38.15
CA ILE A 93 13.48 -2.82 37.74
C ILE A 93 14.48 -1.95 36.97
N LEU A 94 15.76 -1.96 37.35
CA LEU A 94 16.80 -1.21 36.64
C LEU A 94 17.05 -1.73 35.21
N GLY A 95 17.22 -3.04 35.03
CA GLY A 95 17.38 -3.64 33.71
C GLY A 95 16.15 -3.43 32.83
N LEU A 96 14.97 -3.54 33.43
CA LEU A 96 13.69 -3.31 32.77
C LEU A 96 13.49 -1.85 32.37
N LYS A 97 13.96 -0.87 33.17
CA LYS A 97 13.93 0.55 32.80
C LYS A 97 14.69 0.80 31.48
N TYR A 98 15.87 0.20 31.29
CA TYR A 98 16.61 0.34 30.02
C TYR A 98 15.84 -0.19 28.81
N LEU A 99 15.05 -1.25 28.98
CA LEU A 99 14.16 -1.75 27.91
C LEU A 99 13.02 -0.79 27.61
N ASN A 100 12.45 -0.14 28.62
CA ASN A 100 11.41 0.87 28.44
C ASN A 100 11.97 2.11 27.71
N ASP A 101 13.16 2.57 28.10
CA ASP A 101 13.82 3.72 27.49
C ASP A 101 14.17 3.43 26.01
N ALA A 102 14.66 2.23 25.70
CA ALA A 102 14.88 1.76 24.32
C ALA A 102 13.57 1.55 23.52
N LEU A 103 12.45 1.21 24.18
CA LEU A 103 11.14 1.10 23.54
C LEU A 103 10.61 2.48 23.13
N ASN A 104 10.77 3.48 24.00
CA ASN A 104 10.44 4.86 23.68
C ASN A 104 11.31 5.40 22.53
N GLU A 105 12.62 5.15 22.55
CA GLU A 105 13.54 5.48 21.44
C GLU A 105 13.11 4.84 20.11
N ALA A 106 12.62 3.60 20.15
CA ALA A 106 12.07 2.93 18.96
C ALA A 106 10.72 3.51 18.49
N ARG A 107 9.90 4.04 19.41
CA ARG A 107 8.61 4.68 19.12
C ARG A 107 8.78 6.08 18.50
N GLU A 108 9.78 6.84 18.92
CA GLU A 108 10.05 8.20 18.42
C GLU A 108 10.56 8.25 16.96
N PHE A 109 10.82 7.11 16.33
CA PHE A 109 11.38 7.05 14.97
C PHE A 109 10.34 7.32 13.85
N GLU A 110 10.13 8.60 13.54
CA GLU A 110 9.36 9.17 12.41
C GLU A 110 9.83 8.68 11.00
N ARG A 111 9.13 8.90 9.85
CA ARG A 111 8.00 9.81 9.50
C ARG A 111 7.11 9.31 8.34
N GLU A 112 6.06 10.08 8.06
CA GLU A 112 5.39 10.33 6.76
C GLU A 112 4.84 9.17 5.89
N LYS A 113 5.62 8.33 5.20
CA LYS A 113 5.09 7.61 4.01
C LYS A 113 4.32 6.32 4.34
N VAL A 114 3.23 6.04 3.62
CA VAL A 114 2.40 4.83 3.80
C VAL A 114 3.22 3.54 3.70
N ARG A 115 4.15 3.45 2.73
CA ARG A 115 5.07 2.32 2.58
C ARG A 115 5.93 2.07 3.83
N GLU A 116 6.45 3.15 4.43
CA GLU A 116 7.29 3.11 5.63
C GLU A 116 6.45 2.75 6.87
N ARG A 117 5.22 3.28 6.99
CA ARG A 117 4.25 2.88 8.02
C ARG A 117 3.89 1.38 7.93
N GLY A 118 3.72 0.86 6.71
CA GLY A 118 3.46 -0.57 6.48
C GLY A 118 4.60 -1.46 6.95
N ALA A 119 5.84 -1.09 6.63
CA ALA A 119 7.04 -1.78 7.13
C ALA A 119 7.16 -1.68 8.67
N ARG A 120 6.83 -0.51 9.25
CA ARG A 120 6.83 -0.28 10.70
C ARG A 120 5.82 -1.18 11.41
N ALA A 121 4.57 -1.23 10.95
CA ALA A 121 3.54 -2.10 11.49
C ALA A 121 3.94 -3.58 11.43
N GLY A 122 4.45 -4.06 10.28
CA GLY A 122 4.99 -5.42 10.15
C GLY A 122 6.19 -5.69 11.08
N GLY A 123 7.06 -4.69 11.29
CA GLY A 123 8.19 -4.77 12.22
C GLY A 123 7.75 -4.90 13.68
N TRP A 124 6.79 -4.08 14.13
CA TRP A 124 6.22 -4.18 15.48
C TRP A 124 5.51 -5.51 15.71
N LEU A 125 4.74 -6.01 14.73
CA LEU A 125 4.10 -7.32 14.81
C LEU A 125 5.12 -8.46 14.93
N LYS A 126 6.23 -8.40 14.17
CA LYS A 126 7.36 -9.34 14.29
C LYS A 126 8.01 -9.29 15.66
N PHE A 127 8.25 -8.08 16.19
CA PHE A 127 8.84 -7.89 17.51
C PHE A 127 7.92 -8.40 18.63
N TRP A 128 6.61 -8.12 18.54
CA TRP A 128 5.62 -8.65 19.46
C TRP A 128 5.57 -10.19 19.41
N ARG A 129 5.53 -10.81 18.23
CA ARG A 129 5.54 -12.27 18.09
C ARG A 129 6.77 -12.91 18.73
N TRP A 130 7.94 -12.33 18.47
CA TRP A 130 9.20 -12.77 19.03
C TRP A 130 9.22 -12.64 20.57
N GLY A 131 8.75 -11.52 21.08
CA GLY A 131 8.70 -11.25 22.52
C GLY A 131 7.68 -12.10 23.26
N GLU A 132 6.47 -12.29 22.70
CA GLU A 132 5.42 -13.15 23.27
C GLU A 132 5.89 -14.60 23.39
N GLY A 133 6.60 -15.12 22.37
CA GLY A 133 7.24 -16.43 22.41
C GLY A 133 8.30 -16.59 23.51
N ARG A 134 8.75 -15.49 24.13
CA ARG A 134 9.73 -15.45 25.22
C ARG A 134 9.17 -14.87 26.53
N ARG A 135 7.90 -14.46 26.59
CA ARG A 135 7.27 -13.86 27.77
C ARG A 135 7.48 -14.72 29.02
N GLY A 136 7.32 -16.04 28.91
CA GLY A 136 7.55 -16.99 30.00
C GLY A 136 8.99 -17.02 30.53
N GLU A 137 10.01 -16.88 29.66
CA GLU A 137 11.42 -16.78 30.11
C GLU A 137 11.65 -15.50 30.91
N VAL A 138 11.07 -14.38 30.47
CA VAL A 138 11.15 -13.09 31.16
C VAL A 138 10.42 -13.18 32.51
N GLU A 139 9.22 -13.73 32.56
CA GLU A 139 8.45 -13.90 33.80
C GLU A 139 9.14 -14.85 34.81
N GLU A 140 9.80 -15.93 34.35
CA GLU A 140 10.60 -16.82 35.20
C GLU A 140 11.76 -16.08 35.87
N VAL A 141 12.51 -15.30 35.07
CA VAL A 141 13.69 -14.57 35.54
C VAL A 141 13.28 -13.43 36.46
N VAL A 142 12.36 -12.57 36.02
CA VAL A 142 11.99 -11.35 36.75
C VAL A 142 11.11 -11.70 37.98
N GLY A 143 10.20 -12.68 37.87
CA GLY A 143 9.37 -13.18 38.96
C GLY A 143 8.00 -12.50 39.10
N LYS A 144 7.04 -13.19 39.73
CA LYS A 144 5.61 -12.82 39.80
C LYS A 144 5.25 -11.58 40.66
N GLY A 145 6.24 -10.86 41.17
CA GLY A 145 6.06 -9.67 42.01
C GLY A 145 5.92 -8.39 41.19
N VAL A 146 6.62 -7.33 41.62
CA VAL A 146 6.72 -6.06 40.86
C VAL A 146 7.26 -6.31 39.45
N GLY A 147 8.15 -7.29 39.32
CA GLY A 147 8.62 -7.83 38.06
C GLY A 147 7.54 -8.18 37.04
N GLY A 148 6.62 -9.08 37.41
CA GLY A 148 5.54 -9.55 36.53
C GLY A 148 4.63 -8.41 36.05
N VAL A 149 4.29 -7.48 36.95
CA VAL A 149 3.49 -6.29 36.61
C VAL A 149 4.21 -5.42 35.57
N TRP A 150 5.54 -5.28 35.67
CA TRP A 150 6.30 -4.57 34.65
C TRP A 150 6.34 -5.33 33.32
N VAL A 151 6.53 -6.65 33.33
CA VAL A 151 6.58 -7.46 32.09
C VAL A 151 5.25 -7.39 31.35
N GLU A 152 4.13 -7.50 32.06
CA GLU A 152 2.79 -7.27 31.50
C GLU A 152 2.67 -5.86 30.91
N GLY A 153 3.09 -4.83 31.66
CA GLY A 153 3.09 -3.43 31.22
C GLY A 153 3.91 -3.17 29.95
N PHE A 154 5.12 -3.74 29.85
CA PHE A 154 6.00 -3.61 28.69
C PHE A 154 5.36 -4.23 27.44
N PHE A 155 4.87 -5.48 27.54
CA PHE A 155 4.22 -6.12 26.40
C PHE A 155 2.93 -5.41 25.98
N LYS A 156 2.19 -4.85 26.94
CA LYS A 156 1.02 -4.02 26.67
C LYS A 156 1.38 -2.73 25.93
N GLU A 157 2.52 -2.11 26.23
CA GLU A 157 2.99 -0.94 25.47
C GLU A 157 3.47 -1.33 24.05
N VAL A 158 4.07 -2.51 23.88
CA VAL A 158 4.38 -3.06 22.54
C VAL A 158 3.09 -3.32 21.74
N GLU A 159 2.02 -3.84 22.37
CA GLU A 159 0.70 -3.96 21.74
C GLU A 159 0.10 -2.61 21.35
N VAL A 160 0.27 -1.57 22.18
CA VAL A 160 -0.13 -0.19 21.84
C VAL A 160 0.63 0.29 20.62
N CYS A 161 1.96 0.12 20.57
CA CYS A 161 2.78 0.49 19.41
C CYS A 161 2.37 -0.25 18.12
N CYS A 162 2.00 -1.53 18.22
CA CYS A 162 1.41 -2.28 17.10
C CYS A 162 0.09 -1.65 16.64
N MET A 163 -0.83 -1.40 17.57
CA MET A 163 -2.17 -0.86 17.28
C MET A 163 -2.13 0.57 16.74
N GLU A 164 -1.22 1.41 17.22
CA GLU A 164 -0.98 2.75 16.69
C GLU A 164 -0.45 2.68 15.26
N SER A 165 0.58 1.86 15.01
CA SER A 165 1.15 1.69 13.66
C SER A 165 0.13 1.15 12.64
N LEU A 166 -0.78 0.27 13.06
CA LEU A 166 -1.88 -0.22 12.20
C LEU A 166 -2.90 0.90 11.88
N LYS A 167 -3.22 1.77 12.85
CA LYS A 167 -4.05 2.97 12.58
C LYS A 167 -3.34 3.92 11.62
N GLU A 168 -2.06 4.21 11.85
CA GLU A 168 -1.26 5.10 10.99
C GLU A 168 -1.24 4.64 9.52
N VAL A 169 -1.21 3.33 9.26
CA VAL A 169 -1.30 2.76 7.90
C VAL A 169 -2.67 3.04 7.28
N ALA A 170 -3.76 2.72 7.98
CA ALA A 170 -5.13 2.92 7.49
C ALA A 170 -5.46 4.42 7.28
N GLU A 171 -5.06 5.28 8.22
CA GLU A 171 -5.15 6.73 8.10
C GLU A 171 -4.28 7.26 6.96
N GLY A 172 -3.06 6.73 6.81
CA GLY A 172 -2.14 7.10 5.75
C GLY A 172 -2.72 6.84 4.36
N ILE A 173 -3.39 5.69 4.15
CA ILE A 173 -4.14 5.41 2.93
C ILE A 173 -5.31 6.39 2.79
N SER A 174 -6.11 6.57 3.85
CA SER A 174 -7.30 7.42 3.84
C SER A 174 -7.01 8.89 3.52
N LEU A 175 -5.82 9.39 3.87
CA LEU A 175 -5.37 10.76 3.66
C LEU A 175 -4.71 11.00 2.29
N VAL A 176 -4.51 9.99 1.44
CA VAL A 176 -3.98 10.22 0.10
C VAL A 176 -4.99 10.98 -0.75
N THR A 177 -4.65 12.23 -1.08
CA THR A 177 -5.41 13.14 -1.95
C THR A 177 -4.78 13.32 -3.34
N GLU A 178 -3.66 12.64 -3.62
CA GLU A 178 -2.99 12.70 -4.93
C GLU A 178 -3.96 12.25 -6.04
N VAL A 179 -4.32 13.18 -6.92
CA VAL A 179 -5.10 12.90 -8.13
C VAL A 179 -4.23 12.05 -9.06
N GLY A 180 -4.83 11.07 -9.72
CA GLY A 180 -4.10 10.14 -10.59
C GLY A 180 -3.27 10.86 -11.66
N LEU A 181 -2.09 10.30 -11.95
CA LEU A 181 -1.20 10.80 -12.98
C LEU A 181 -1.94 10.88 -14.33
N GLY A 182 -1.64 11.91 -15.12
CA GLY A 182 -2.41 12.25 -16.34
C GLY A 182 -2.39 11.20 -17.46
N ASP A 183 -1.62 10.12 -17.29
CA ASP A 183 -1.50 8.94 -18.15
C ASP A 183 -2.36 7.74 -17.71
N SER A 184 -3.16 7.93 -16.64
CA SER A 184 -3.99 6.89 -16.02
C SER A 184 -3.20 5.70 -15.43
N SER A 185 -1.95 5.92 -15.00
CA SER A 185 -1.10 4.87 -14.41
C SER A 185 -1.67 4.23 -13.13
N ILE A 186 -0.95 3.23 -12.61
CA ILE A 186 -1.11 2.79 -11.22
C ILE A 186 -0.87 3.97 -10.29
N CYS A 187 -1.78 4.20 -9.36
CA CYS A 187 -1.67 5.21 -8.32
C CYS A 187 -0.75 4.73 -7.20
N ARG A 188 -0.01 5.66 -6.59
CA ARG A 188 0.90 5.36 -5.49
C ARG A 188 0.19 4.76 -4.27
N VAL A 189 -1.04 5.18 -3.96
CA VAL A 189 -1.84 4.59 -2.88
C VAL A 189 -2.03 3.08 -3.08
N THR A 190 -2.16 2.65 -4.34
CA THR A 190 -2.35 1.26 -4.73
C THR A 190 -1.09 0.43 -4.46
N SER A 191 0.07 0.90 -4.91
CA SER A 191 1.35 0.21 -4.68
C SER A 191 1.77 0.21 -3.21
N ASP A 192 1.60 1.34 -2.51
CA ASP A 192 1.93 1.46 -1.09
C ASP A 192 0.98 0.60 -0.22
N THR A 193 -0.31 0.48 -0.59
CA THR A 193 -1.25 -0.45 0.07
C THR A 193 -0.85 -1.91 -0.15
N CYS A 194 -0.54 -2.33 -1.39
CA CYS A 194 -0.08 -3.69 -1.66
C CYS A 194 1.15 -4.06 -0.83
N TYR A 195 2.10 -3.12 -0.70
CA TYR A 195 3.29 -3.30 0.13
C TYR A 195 2.94 -3.39 1.63
N ALA A 196 2.09 -2.50 2.14
CA ALA A 196 1.68 -2.51 3.54
C ALA A 196 0.94 -3.79 3.94
N ILE A 197 0.05 -4.29 3.07
CA ILE A 197 -0.64 -5.58 3.26
C ILE A 197 0.37 -6.73 3.35
N ARG A 198 1.35 -6.81 2.46
CA ARG A 198 2.41 -7.83 2.52
C ARG A 198 3.21 -7.76 3.82
N CYS A 199 3.58 -6.56 4.27
CA CYS A 199 4.35 -6.39 5.52
C CYS A 199 3.58 -6.86 6.76
N VAL A 200 2.26 -6.62 6.80
CA VAL A 200 1.41 -6.95 7.96
C VAL A 200 0.92 -8.40 7.92
N LYS A 201 0.54 -8.93 6.75
CA LYS A 201 -0.12 -10.24 6.63
C LYS A 201 0.83 -11.44 6.77
N VAL A 202 2.15 -11.24 6.63
CA VAL A 202 3.17 -12.22 7.07
C VAL A 202 3.09 -12.49 8.58
N GLU A 203 2.46 -11.59 9.34
CA GLU A 203 2.24 -11.69 10.78
C GLU A 203 0.74 -11.86 11.11
N SER A 204 0.00 -12.64 10.30
CA SER A 204 -1.45 -12.88 10.47
C SER A 204 -1.86 -13.27 11.89
N ASP A 205 -1.11 -14.17 12.49
CA ASP A 205 -1.42 -14.77 13.79
C ASP A 205 -1.16 -13.75 14.90
N SER A 206 -0.07 -12.99 14.77
CA SER A 206 0.28 -11.87 15.64
C SER A 206 -0.79 -10.78 15.60
N LEU A 207 -1.21 -10.40 14.38
CA LEU A 207 -2.25 -9.42 14.13
C LEU A 207 -3.61 -9.87 14.70
N SER A 208 -4.01 -11.12 14.47
CA SER A 208 -5.26 -11.68 14.99
C SER A 208 -5.29 -11.62 16.53
N LYS A 209 -4.23 -12.10 17.20
CA LYS A 209 -4.09 -12.03 18.66
C LYS A 209 -4.09 -10.60 19.20
N ILE A 210 -3.38 -9.68 18.54
CA ILE A 210 -3.34 -8.27 18.95
C ILE A 210 -4.69 -7.58 18.79
N CYS A 211 -5.48 -7.93 17.76
CA CYS A 211 -6.82 -7.38 17.53
C CYS A 211 -7.94 -8.10 18.29
N ASP A 212 -7.70 -9.29 18.85
CA ASP A 212 -8.70 -10.05 19.60
C ASP A 212 -9.23 -9.28 20.81
N GLY A 213 -10.54 -9.37 21.04
CA GLY A 213 -11.27 -8.60 22.06
C GLY A 213 -11.26 -7.06 21.91
N LYS A 214 -10.47 -6.48 20.99
CA LYS A 214 -10.31 -5.02 20.84
C LYS A 214 -11.28 -4.44 19.82
N LYS A 215 -12.05 -3.44 20.26
CA LYS A 215 -12.92 -2.63 19.38
C LYS A 215 -12.05 -1.76 18.46
N CYS A 216 -11.87 -2.22 17.23
CA CYS A 216 -11.14 -1.52 16.17
C CYS A 216 -12.12 -1.08 15.07
N SER A 217 -11.84 0.02 14.37
CA SER A 217 -12.73 0.53 13.29
C SER A 217 -12.87 -0.44 12.11
N TRP A 218 -11.92 -1.36 11.95
CA TRP A 218 -11.92 -2.43 10.95
C TRP A 218 -12.55 -3.74 11.42
N ASN A 219 -12.76 -3.93 12.72
CA ASN A 219 -13.29 -5.18 13.27
C ASN A 219 -14.83 -5.11 13.32
N VAL A 220 -15.47 -5.57 12.25
CA VAL A 220 -16.94 -5.53 12.08
C VAL A 220 -17.58 -6.89 12.44
N GLY A 221 -16.87 -7.72 13.20
CA GLY A 221 -17.38 -8.96 13.78
C GLY A 221 -16.72 -10.26 13.28
N GLY A 222 -15.52 -10.19 12.71
CA GLY A 222 -14.73 -11.35 12.27
C GLY A 222 -13.45 -11.60 13.09
N GLU A 223 -12.67 -12.59 12.65
CA GLU A 223 -11.34 -12.86 13.19
C GLU A 223 -10.38 -11.73 12.74
N GLY A 224 -9.90 -10.93 13.71
CA GLY A 224 -9.50 -9.53 13.47
C GLY A 224 -8.35 -9.28 12.49
N GLY A 225 -7.57 -10.30 12.13
CA GLY A 225 -6.45 -10.17 11.20
C GLY A 225 -6.87 -10.03 9.74
N ASP A 226 -7.83 -10.84 9.28
CA ASP A 226 -8.30 -10.79 7.89
C ASP A 226 -9.27 -9.62 7.65
N ASP A 227 -10.04 -9.25 8.68
CA ASP A 227 -10.84 -8.03 8.72
C ASP A 227 -9.98 -6.77 8.51
N TYR A 228 -8.77 -6.71 9.10
CA TYR A 228 -7.85 -5.59 8.88
C TYR A 228 -7.32 -5.52 7.44
N VAL A 229 -6.87 -6.64 6.86
CA VAL A 229 -6.40 -6.66 5.46
C VAL A 229 -7.53 -6.29 4.50
N ARG A 230 -8.74 -6.81 4.76
CA ARG A 230 -9.96 -6.45 4.02
C ARG A 230 -10.27 -4.96 4.11
N HIS A 231 -10.15 -4.37 5.30
CA HIS A 231 -10.32 -2.93 5.51
C HIS A 231 -9.32 -2.10 4.69
N LEU A 232 -8.03 -2.47 4.67
CA LEU A 232 -7.02 -1.78 3.86
C LEU A 232 -7.33 -1.85 2.35
N VAL A 233 -7.79 -3.00 1.85
CA VAL A 233 -8.21 -3.14 0.45
C VAL A 233 -9.41 -2.24 0.14
N ILE A 234 -10.42 -2.21 1.02
CA ILE A 234 -11.63 -1.37 0.83
C ILE A 234 -11.24 0.11 0.82
N LEU A 235 -10.46 0.59 1.81
CA LEU A 235 -9.98 1.97 1.85
C LEU A 235 -9.22 2.35 0.58
N CYS A 236 -8.33 1.49 0.11
CA CYS A 236 -7.58 1.72 -1.12
C CYS A 236 -8.50 1.84 -2.35
N ILE A 237 -9.49 0.95 -2.49
CA ILE A 237 -10.49 1.03 -3.57
C ILE A 237 -11.30 2.33 -3.47
N GLU A 238 -11.73 2.75 -2.28
CA GLU A 238 -12.42 4.03 -2.08
C GLU A 238 -11.55 5.21 -2.52
N ARG A 239 -10.27 5.24 -2.14
CA ARG A 239 -9.33 6.30 -2.57
C ARG A 239 -9.11 6.29 -4.08
N ILE A 240 -8.95 5.13 -4.70
CA ILE A 240 -8.81 4.98 -6.16
C ILE A 240 -10.08 5.48 -6.87
N VAL A 241 -11.27 5.14 -6.37
CA VAL A 241 -12.54 5.63 -6.93
C VAL A 241 -12.70 7.14 -6.76
N GLU A 242 -12.26 7.70 -5.62
CA GLU A 242 -12.28 9.15 -5.38
C GLU A 242 -11.29 9.89 -6.29
N ALA A 243 -10.03 9.46 -6.36
CA ALA A 243 -9.03 10.01 -7.27
C ALA A 243 -9.49 9.92 -8.74
N GLY A 244 -10.18 8.82 -9.10
CA GLY A 244 -10.82 8.66 -10.40
C GLY A 244 -11.89 9.71 -10.72
N LYS A 245 -12.56 10.31 -9.73
CA LYS A 245 -13.50 11.43 -9.97
C LYS A 245 -12.79 12.71 -10.43
N GLY A 246 -11.48 12.85 -10.20
CA GLY A 246 -10.69 13.99 -10.64
C GLY A 246 -10.60 14.15 -12.17
N TYR A 247 -10.85 13.10 -12.96
CA TYR A 247 -10.82 13.19 -14.43
C TYR A 247 -12.08 13.80 -15.07
N LYS A 248 -13.11 14.18 -14.30
CA LYS A 248 -14.43 14.61 -14.82
C LYS A 248 -14.38 15.81 -15.78
N ASP A 249 -13.40 16.70 -15.64
CA ASP A 249 -13.34 17.97 -16.37
C ASP A 249 -13.06 17.80 -17.88
N GLY A 250 -12.71 16.59 -18.32
CA GLY A 250 -12.44 16.27 -19.73
C GLY A 250 -13.63 15.74 -20.54
N GLY A 251 -14.86 15.74 -20.01
CA GLY A 251 -16.02 15.11 -20.67
C GLY A 251 -15.74 13.63 -21.00
N ARG A 252 -16.09 13.18 -22.22
CA ARG A 252 -15.84 11.81 -22.71
C ARG A 252 -14.38 11.36 -22.54
N LYS A 253 -13.42 12.22 -22.90
CA LYS A 253 -11.98 11.99 -22.73
C LYS A 253 -11.60 11.81 -21.25
N GLY A 254 -12.23 12.60 -20.38
CA GLY A 254 -12.10 12.48 -18.93
C GLY A 254 -12.67 11.17 -18.38
N GLU A 255 -13.85 10.75 -18.86
CA GLU A 255 -14.46 9.49 -18.47
C GLU A 255 -13.64 8.28 -18.98
N ALA A 256 -13.18 8.27 -20.23
CA ALA A 256 -12.30 7.22 -20.75
C ALA A 256 -11.00 7.10 -19.93
N ARG A 257 -10.39 8.23 -19.56
CA ARG A 257 -9.23 8.30 -18.64
C ARG A 257 -9.51 7.70 -17.28
N ARG A 258 -10.64 8.07 -16.67
CA ARG A 258 -11.11 7.51 -15.39
C ARG A 258 -11.23 6.00 -15.48
N GLU A 259 -11.89 5.48 -16.50
CA GLU A 259 -12.12 4.03 -16.61
C GLU A 259 -10.81 3.26 -16.84
N VAL A 260 -9.87 3.76 -17.67
CA VAL A 260 -8.52 3.15 -17.79
C VAL A 260 -7.77 3.18 -16.46
N PHE A 261 -7.85 4.27 -15.71
CA PHE A 261 -7.21 4.41 -14.40
C PHE A 261 -7.78 3.40 -13.39
N LEU A 262 -9.12 3.24 -13.33
CA LEU A 262 -9.75 2.25 -12.46
C LEU A 262 -9.38 0.81 -12.87
N LEU A 263 -9.35 0.53 -14.18
CA LEU A 263 -8.94 -0.77 -14.75
C LEU A 263 -7.51 -1.13 -14.33
N ASN A 264 -6.55 -0.24 -14.59
CA ASN A 264 -5.14 -0.46 -14.25
C ASN A 264 -4.91 -0.75 -12.77
N ASN A 265 -5.53 0.05 -11.89
CA ASN A 265 -5.36 -0.09 -10.45
C ASN A 265 -6.03 -1.35 -9.90
N ALA A 266 -7.21 -1.73 -10.41
CA ALA A 266 -7.88 -2.96 -10.01
C ALA A 266 -7.15 -4.22 -10.52
N CYS A 267 -6.65 -4.21 -11.76
CA CYS A 267 -5.82 -5.29 -12.29
C CYS A 267 -4.50 -5.43 -11.51
N TYR A 268 -3.86 -4.31 -11.15
CA TYR A 268 -2.63 -4.32 -10.35
C TYR A 268 -2.88 -4.87 -8.93
N LEU A 269 -3.93 -4.44 -8.24
CA LEU A 269 -4.33 -5.03 -6.95
C LEU A 269 -4.53 -6.55 -7.05
N LEU A 270 -5.26 -7.00 -8.09
CA LEU A 270 -5.55 -8.41 -8.29
C LEU A 270 -4.29 -9.23 -8.58
N ALA A 271 -3.33 -8.69 -9.33
CA ALA A 271 -2.08 -9.36 -9.65
C ALA A 271 -1.05 -9.33 -8.50
N GLN A 272 -1.01 -8.26 -7.71
CA GLN A 272 -0.07 -8.14 -6.58
C GLN A 272 -0.54 -8.89 -5.33
N LEU A 273 -1.85 -9.03 -5.12
CA LEU A 273 -2.40 -9.63 -3.91
C LEU A 273 -3.25 -10.87 -4.16
N GLY A 274 -3.73 -11.14 -5.37
CA GLY A 274 -4.56 -12.32 -5.66
C GLY A 274 -3.79 -13.53 -6.17
N SER A 275 -4.50 -14.63 -6.37
CA SER A 275 -3.98 -15.87 -6.96
C SER A 275 -3.75 -15.69 -8.47
N ALA A 276 -2.71 -14.95 -8.85
CA ALA A 276 -2.35 -14.79 -10.26
C ALA A 276 -1.92 -16.16 -10.86
N PRO A 277 -2.51 -16.59 -11.98
CA PRO A 277 -2.02 -17.77 -12.69
C PRO A 277 -0.65 -17.47 -13.33
N GLU A 278 0.35 -18.21 -12.87
CA GLU A 278 1.63 -18.55 -13.53
C GLU A 278 2.67 -17.45 -13.81
N ASN A 279 2.32 -16.16 -13.92
CA ASN A 279 3.32 -15.11 -14.22
C ASN A 279 3.93 -14.43 -12.98
N LYS A 280 4.91 -15.08 -12.35
CA LYS A 280 5.78 -14.49 -11.30
C LYS A 280 7.22 -14.26 -11.79
N THR A 281 7.41 -13.43 -12.81
CA THR A 281 8.67 -12.68 -12.97
C THR A 281 8.66 -11.50 -12.01
N ILE A 282 8.96 -11.77 -10.73
CA ILE A 282 9.19 -10.73 -9.72
C ILE A 282 10.62 -10.21 -9.92
N GLY A 283 10.77 -8.91 -10.13
CA GLY A 283 12.09 -8.28 -10.25
C GLY A 283 12.90 -8.43 -8.96
N GLU A 284 14.14 -8.88 -9.10
CA GLU A 284 15.11 -9.02 -8.03
C GLU A 284 15.42 -7.64 -7.41
N GLY A 285 15.38 -7.52 -6.06
CA GLY A 285 15.79 -6.29 -5.36
C GLY A 285 14.83 -5.70 -4.31
N SER A 286 13.87 -6.46 -3.77
CA SER A 286 13.03 -6.02 -2.65
C SER A 286 13.32 -6.83 -1.39
N ASP A 287 13.94 -6.20 -0.38
CA ASP A 287 14.33 -6.75 0.95
C ASP A 287 13.21 -7.38 1.81
N CYS A 288 12.00 -7.53 1.27
CA CYS A 288 10.97 -8.37 1.84
C CYS A 288 11.04 -9.76 1.18
N GLU A 289 11.89 -10.64 1.73
CA GLU A 289 11.91 -12.09 1.49
C GLU A 289 10.63 -12.77 2.03
N SER A 290 9.45 -12.22 1.75
CA SER A 290 8.19 -12.89 2.03
C SER A 290 7.85 -13.81 0.86
N ASP A 291 7.70 -15.10 1.14
CA ASP A 291 6.99 -16.02 0.27
C ASP A 291 5.76 -15.34 -0.31
N SER A 292 5.64 -15.40 -1.64
CA SER A 292 4.73 -14.55 -2.40
C SER A 292 3.28 -14.62 -1.91
N PHE A 293 2.90 -13.62 -1.10
CA PHE A 293 1.60 -13.56 -0.44
C PHE A 293 0.43 -13.53 -1.43
N VAL A 294 -0.64 -14.26 -1.10
CA VAL A 294 -1.85 -14.40 -1.92
C VAL A 294 -3.11 -14.38 -1.04
N LEU A 295 -4.03 -13.46 -1.32
CA LEU A 295 -5.44 -13.47 -0.93
C LEU A 295 -6.19 -14.47 -1.81
N THR A 296 -6.46 -15.65 -1.26
CA THR A 296 -7.27 -16.70 -1.91
C THR A 296 -8.77 -16.44 -1.83
N ASP A 297 -9.21 -15.45 -1.06
CA ASP A 297 -10.62 -15.23 -0.76
C ASP A 297 -11.46 -14.88 -2.01
N SER A 298 -12.62 -15.52 -2.10
CA SER A 298 -13.59 -15.28 -3.17
C SER A 298 -14.15 -13.86 -3.16
N TRP A 299 -14.30 -13.22 -1.99
CA TRP A 299 -14.78 -11.84 -1.89
C TRP A 299 -13.83 -10.84 -2.56
N PHE A 300 -12.52 -11.03 -2.39
CA PHE A 300 -11.48 -10.16 -2.95
C PHE A 300 -11.45 -10.25 -4.47
N THR A 301 -11.34 -11.48 -4.98
CA THR A 301 -11.30 -11.77 -6.42
C THR A 301 -12.59 -11.35 -7.12
N SER A 302 -13.76 -11.62 -6.53
CA SER A 302 -15.07 -11.22 -7.07
C SER A 302 -15.24 -9.69 -7.12
N MET A 303 -14.85 -8.99 -6.05
CA MET A 303 -14.95 -7.53 -5.97
C MET A 303 -14.05 -6.85 -7.02
N LEU A 304 -12.79 -7.26 -7.13
CA LEU A 304 -11.87 -6.69 -8.12
C LEU A 304 -12.28 -7.03 -9.55
N ASN A 305 -12.68 -8.28 -9.83
CA ASN A 305 -13.20 -8.62 -11.16
C ASN A 305 -14.45 -7.79 -11.50
N SER A 306 -15.37 -7.55 -10.56
CA SER A 306 -16.52 -6.66 -10.78
C SER A 306 -16.11 -5.22 -11.09
N MET A 307 -15.05 -4.71 -10.46
CA MET A 307 -14.50 -3.37 -10.71
C MET A 307 -13.83 -3.29 -12.09
N ILE A 308 -12.97 -4.25 -12.42
CA ILE A 308 -12.30 -4.43 -13.72
C ILE A 308 -13.34 -4.45 -14.85
N ASP A 309 -14.36 -5.30 -14.72
CA ASP A 309 -15.44 -5.46 -15.68
C ASP A 309 -16.27 -4.18 -15.90
N LYS A 310 -16.54 -3.44 -14.82
CA LYS A 310 -17.26 -2.15 -14.90
C LYS A 310 -16.40 -1.10 -15.60
N ALA A 311 -15.12 -1.02 -15.25
CA ALA A 311 -14.18 -0.08 -15.84
C ALA A 311 -13.99 -0.34 -17.34
N TYR A 312 -13.68 -1.58 -17.72
CA TYR A 312 -13.55 -2.00 -19.12
C TYR A 312 -14.83 -1.71 -19.94
N ARG A 313 -16.03 -2.07 -19.43
CA ARG A 313 -17.29 -1.72 -20.11
C ARG A 313 -17.55 -0.21 -20.19
N GLY A 314 -17.13 0.55 -19.19
CA GLY A 314 -17.18 2.01 -19.21
C GLY A 314 -16.30 2.60 -20.32
N TYR A 315 -15.06 2.12 -20.45
CA TYR A 315 -14.17 2.53 -21.53
C TYR A 315 -14.74 2.20 -22.92
N VAL A 316 -15.22 0.96 -23.13
CA VAL A 316 -15.81 0.51 -24.40
C VAL A 316 -17.02 1.36 -24.79
N ARG A 317 -17.90 1.68 -23.83
CA ARG A 317 -19.03 2.60 -24.05
C ARG A 317 -18.56 4.00 -24.47
N ASN A 318 -17.65 4.57 -23.71
CA ASN A 318 -17.25 5.97 -23.88
C ASN A 318 -16.39 6.18 -25.13
N SER A 319 -15.78 5.11 -25.67
CA SER A 319 -14.88 5.17 -26.82
C SER A 319 -15.49 4.57 -28.08
N PHE A 320 -15.97 3.32 -28.02
CA PHE A 320 -16.34 2.53 -29.20
C PHE A 320 -17.86 2.55 -29.52
N GLU A 321 -18.75 2.60 -28.52
CA GLU A 321 -20.20 2.75 -28.79
C GLU A 321 -20.50 4.10 -29.48
N VAL A 322 -19.70 5.13 -29.18
CA VAL A 322 -19.72 6.43 -29.87
C VAL A 322 -19.45 6.26 -31.37
N LEU A 323 -18.41 5.52 -31.75
CA LEU A 323 -18.10 5.23 -33.16
C LEU A 323 -19.26 4.47 -33.83
N ARG A 324 -19.76 3.41 -33.19
CA ARG A 324 -20.93 2.64 -33.66
C ARG A 324 -22.17 3.51 -33.90
N SER A 325 -22.38 4.56 -33.11
CA SER A 325 -23.53 5.47 -33.27
C SER A 325 -23.56 6.21 -34.62
N TYR A 326 -22.41 6.31 -35.31
CA TYR A 326 -22.29 6.85 -36.66
C TYR A 326 -22.46 5.81 -37.77
N LEU A 327 -22.39 4.51 -37.45
CA LEU A 327 -22.48 3.41 -38.42
C LEU A 327 -23.91 2.93 -38.71
N THR A 328 -24.92 3.55 -38.09
CA THR A 328 -26.34 3.24 -38.33
C THR A 328 -26.68 3.32 -39.82
N GLU A 329 -27.36 2.30 -40.35
CA GLU A 329 -27.73 2.26 -41.75
C GLU A 329 -28.51 3.50 -42.20
N VAL A 330 -28.18 3.97 -43.39
CA VAL A 330 -28.94 5.00 -44.10
C VAL A 330 -29.72 4.34 -45.23
N ASP A 331 -31.02 4.60 -45.30
CA ASP A 331 -31.89 4.02 -46.33
C ASP A 331 -31.55 4.58 -47.72
N ALA A 332 -30.67 3.84 -48.43
CA ALA A 332 -30.22 4.19 -49.77
C ALA A 332 -31.36 4.18 -50.81
N GLY A 333 -32.48 3.49 -50.54
CA GLY A 333 -33.67 3.53 -51.38
C GLY A 333 -34.40 4.88 -51.32
N LYS A 334 -34.16 5.68 -50.27
CA LYS A 334 -34.70 7.04 -50.11
C LYS A 334 -33.75 8.14 -50.62
N PHE A 335 -32.60 7.78 -51.21
CA PHE A 335 -31.66 8.75 -51.75
C PHE A 335 -32.23 9.49 -52.97
N LYS A 336 -32.28 10.83 -52.85
CA LYS A 336 -32.62 11.74 -53.96
C LYS A 336 -31.34 12.29 -54.56
N TYR A 337 -31.30 12.49 -55.87
CA TYR A 337 -30.15 13.00 -56.61
C TYR A 337 -30.44 14.39 -57.18
N GLN A 338 -29.39 15.21 -57.33
CA GLN A 338 -29.48 16.56 -57.92
C GLN A 338 -29.10 16.59 -59.40
N SER A 339 -28.03 15.89 -59.78
CA SER A 339 -27.57 15.79 -61.16
C SER A 339 -26.58 14.64 -61.30
N GLY A 340 -26.82 13.72 -62.23
CA GLY A 340 -26.03 12.48 -62.37
C GLY A 340 -25.93 11.72 -61.03
N ASN A 341 -24.70 11.36 -60.64
CA ASN A 341 -24.43 10.61 -59.41
C ASN A 341 -24.37 11.47 -58.13
N LEU A 342 -24.54 12.80 -58.24
CA LEU A 342 -24.49 13.71 -57.09
C LEU A 342 -25.79 13.65 -56.29
N LEU A 343 -25.69 13.26 -55.02
CA LEU A 343 -26.81 13.22 -54.08
C LEU A 343 -27.35 14.63 -53.78
N SER A 344 -28.64 14.68 -53.45
CA SER A 344 -29.31 15.88 -52.98
C SER A 344 -28.71 16.39 -51.66
N LEU A 345 -28.95 17.67 -51.35
CA LEU A 345 -28.44 18.27 -50.11
C LEU A 345 -28.81 17.48 -48.85
N ASP A 346 -30.04 16.96 -48.76
CA ASP A 346 -30.49 16.25 -47.56
C ASP A 346 -29.92 14.83 -47.47
N SER A 347 -29.94 14.07 -48.58
CA SER A 347 -29.31 12.74 -48.63
C SER A 347 -27.79 12.82 -48.41
N GLY A 348 -27.14 13.82 -48.99
CA GLY A 348 -25.73 14.09 -48.80
C GLY A 348 -25.37 14.58 -47.40
N ARG A 349 -26.24 15.36 -46.74
CA ARG A 349 -26.08 15.77 -45.32
C ARG A 349 -26.05 14.56 -44.38
N GLN A 350 -26.88 13.54 -44.62
CA GLN A 350 -26.86 12.32 -43.82
C GLN A 350 -25.51 11.61 -43.90
N LEU A 351 -25.00 11.32 -45.11
CA LEU A 351 -23.70 10.66 -45.27
C LEU A 351 -22.53 11.50 -44.74
N LYS A 352 -22.54 12.83 -44.94
CA LYS A 352 -21.53 13.73 -44.35
C LYS A 352 -21.52 13.68 -42.82
N SER A 353 -22.70 13.67 -42.20
CA SER A 353 -22.83 13.60 -40.74
C SER A 353 -22.29 12.28 -40.19
N ARG A 354 -22.56 11.15 -40.87
CA ARG A 354 -22.03 9.84 -40.47
C ARG A 354 -20.52 9.72 -40.67
N PHE A 355 -20.02 9.96 -41.88
CA PHE A 355 -18.58 9.84 -42.16
C PHE A 355 -17.74 10.86 -41.38
N GLY A 356 -18.17 12.12 -41.33
CA GLY A 356 -17.49 13.17 -40.56
C GLY A 356 -17.51 12.87 -39.05
N GLY A 357 -18.68 12.54 -38.50
CA GLY A 357 -18.80 12.22 -37.07
C GLY A 357 -17.99 11.00 -36.64
N PHE A 358 -17.94 9.94 -37.46
CA PHE A 358 -17.06 8.80 -37.22
C PHE A 358 -15.59 9.21 -37.28
N ALA A 359 -15.18 9.96 -38.31
CA ALA A 359 -13.80 10.40 -38.48
C ALA A 359 -13.33 11.32 -37.34
N ASP A 360 -14.17 12.24 -36.88
CA ASP A 360 -13.83 13.16 -35.80
C ASP A 360 -13.78 12.44 -34.44
N ALA A 361 -14.70 11.50 -34.18
CA ALA A 361 -14.66 10.66 -32.96
C ALA A 361 -13.47 9.69 -32.94
N LEU A 362 -13.09 9.13 -34.10
CA LEU A 362 -11.91 8.26 -34.21
C LEU A 362 -10.61 9.03 -33.96
N GLN A 363 -10.51 10.25 -34.50
CA GLN A 363 -9.38 11.15 -34.25
C GLN A 363 -9.32 11.59 -32.78
N GLU A 364 -10.44 12.01 -32.18
CA GLU A 364 -10.53 12.35 -30.76
C GLU A 364 -10.01 11.21 -29.87
N MET A 365 -10.46 9.98 -30.16
CA MET A 365 -10.05 8.77 -29.45
C MET A 365 -8.56 8.49 -29.60
N HIS A 366 -8.00 8.58 -30.82
CA HIS A 366 -6.57 8.39 -31.05
C HIS A 366 -5.74 9.40 -30.23
N GLU A 367 -6.11 10.68 -30.29
CA GLU A 367 -5.40 11.76 -29.60
C GLU A 367 -5.40 11.63 -28.07
N TYR A 368 -6.50 11.18 -27.45
CA TYR A 368 -6.48 10.98 -26.01
C TYR A 368 -5.83 9.67 -25.59
N SER A 369 -5.97 8.60 -26.37
CA SER A 369 -5.45 7.27 -26.02
C SER A 369 -3.93 7.15 -26.15
N GLY A 370 -3.28 7.94 -27.02
CA GLY A 370 -1.81 8.03 -27.06
C GLY A 370 -1.18 8.57 -25.77
N GLY A 371 -1.98 9.25 -24.94
CA GLY A 371 -1.57 9.67 -23.59
C GLY A 371 -1.83 8.64 -22.50
N LEU A 372 -2.48 7.50 -22.79
CA LEU A 372 -2.89 6.52 -21.78
C LEU A 372 -2.03 5.26 -21.84
N ARG A 373 -1.86 4.61 -20.69
CA ARG A 373 -1.18 3.32 -20.58
C ARG A 373 -2.17 2.26 -20.09
N ILE A 374 -2.14 1.07 -20.67
CA ILE A 374 -2.83 -0.12 -20.15
C ILE A 374 -1.78 -1.01 -19.49
N TRP A 375 -1.95 -1.31 -18.21
CA TRP A 375 -0.94 -2.03 -17.42
C TRP A 375 -0.87 -3.53 -17.76
N SER A 376 -1.95 -4.12 -18.27
CA SER A 376 -2.10 -5.58 -18.44
C SER A 376 -2.39 -5.96 -19.90
N SER A 377 -1.48 -6.72 -20.53
CA SER A 377 -1.59 -7.09 -21.96
C SER A 377 -2.95 -7.70 -22.33
N PRO A 378 -3.50 -8.71 -21.60
CA PRO A 378 -4.78 -9.31 -21.99
C PRO A 378 -5.95 -8.31 -22.07
N TRP A 379 -5.90 -7.22 -21.29
CA TRP A 379 -6.91 -6.16 -21.36
C TRP A 379 -6.65 -5.18 -22.50
N LEU A 380 -5.40 -4.92 -22.85
CA LEU A 380 -5.04 -4.17 -24.07
C LEU A 380 -5.53 -4.93 -25.31
N ASP A 381 -5.19 -6.22 -25.41
CA ASP A 381 -5.56 -7.09 -26.53
C ASP A 381 -7.08 -7.15 -26.70
N LYS A 382 -7.82 -7.30 -25.60
CA LYS A 382 -9.30 -7.30 -25.58
C LYS A 382 -9.90 -5.97 -26.02
N ILE A 383 -9.37 -4.84 -25.53
CA ILE A 383 -9.84 -3.50 -25.92
C ILE A 383 -9.56 -3.25 -27.41
N GLN A 384 -8.39 -3.65 -27.93
CA GLN A 384 -8.08 -3.54 -29.35
C GLN A 384 -9.01 -4.44 -30.18
N GLN A 385 -9.28 -5.67 -29.75
CA GLN A 385 -10.21 -6.59 -30.43
C GLN A 385 -11.64 -6.01 -30.54
N ASP A 386 -12.16 -5.40 -29.48
CA ASP A 386 -13.47 -4.72 -29.52
C ASP A 386 -13.48 -3.54 -30.50
N GLY A 387 -12.40 -2.75 -30.51
CA GLY A 387 -12.23 -1.65 -31.48
C GLY A 387 -12.18 -2.16 -32.92
N LEU A 388 -11.50 -3.28 -33.17
CA LEU A 388 -11.40 -3.90 -34.49
C LEU A 388 -12.75 -4.41 -35.00
N ALA A 389 -13.60 -4.95 -34.13
CA ALA A 389 -14.96 -5.32 -34.50
C ALA A 389 -15.79 -4.11 -34.97
N VAL A 390 -15.58 -2.92 -34.40
CA VAL A 390 -16.19 -1.68 -34.90
C VAL A 390 -15.61 -1.24 -36.25
N ILE A 391 -14.34 -1.54 -36.54
CA ILE A 391 -13.75 -1.29 -37.86
C ILE A 391 -14.30 -2.26 -38.92
N ASP A 392 -14.62 -3.50 -38.55
CA ASP A 392 -15.29 -4.45 -39.46
C ASP A 392 -16.70 -3.95 -39.82
N GLU A 393 -17.47 -3.45 -38.84
CA GLU A 393 -18.75 -2.75 -39.08
C GLU A 393 -18.56 -1.51 -39.97
N TYR A 394 -17.53 -0.70 -39.72
CA TYR A 394 -17.21 0.48 -40.52
C TYR A 394 -16.80 0.12 -41.95
N THR A 395 -16.14 -1.01 -42.17
CA THR A 395 -15.75 -1.49 -43.51
C THR A 395 -17.00 -1.71 -44.37
N VAL A 396 -17.99 -2.43 -43.82
CA VAL A 396 -19.27 -2.66 -44.51
C VAL A 396 -20.01 -1.33 -44.79
N PHE A 397 -20.00 -0.40 -43.83
CA PHE A 397 -20.57 0.93 -44.03
C PHE A 397 -19.83 1.71 -45.14
N PHE A 398 -18.50 1.70 -45.11
CA PHE A 398 -17.64 2.41 -46.06
C PHE A 398 -17.87 1.89 -47.48
N ASP A 399 -17.82 0.58 -47.71
CA ASP A 399 -18.01 -0.03 -49.03
C ASP A 399 -19.42 0.23 -49.59
N LYS A 400 -20.44 0.20 -48.72
CA LYS A 400 -21.83 0.47 -49.09
C LYS A 400 -22.07 1.91 -49.52
N TYR A 401 -21.47 2.90 -48.82
CA TYR A 401 -21.82 4.32 -48.96
C TYR A 401 -20.75 5.23 -49.58
N SER A 402 -19.46 4.88 -49.56
CA SER A 402 -18.38 5.73 -50.11
C SER A 402 -18.51 6.00 -51.62
N ARG A 403 -19.08 5.04 -52.35
CA ARG A 403 -19.37 5.09 -53.79
C ARG A 403 -20.38 6.17 -54.22
N TYR A 404 -21.17 6.74 -53.30
CA TYR A 404 -22.10 7.83 -53.63
C TYR A 404 -21.40 9.18 -53.55
N GLN A 405 -21.55 10.02 -54.58
CA GLN A 405 -21.03 11.38 -54.54
C GLN A 405 -21.94 12.26 -53.67
N PHE A 406 -21.60 12.42 -52.39
CA PHE A 406 -22.34 13.26 -51.44
C PHE A 406 -21.72 14.67 -51.25
N SER A 407 -20.50 14.89 -51.74
CA SER A 407 -19.80 16.17 -51.68
C SER A 407 -19.15 16.53 -53.01
N LYS A 408 -19.46 17.71 -53.56
CA LYS A 408 -18.86 18.20 -54.82
C LYS A 408 -17.41 18.68 -54.67
N LYS A 409 -17.00 19.10 -53.46
CA LYS A 409 -15.68 19.73 -53.20
C LYS A 409 -14.84 19.06 -52.11
N LYS A 410 -15.46 18.35 -51.18
CA LYS A 410 -14.85 17.85 -49.93
C LYS A 410 -15.11 16.35 -49.73
N GLN A 411 -15.20 15.55 -50.79
CA GLN A 411 -15.53 14.11 -50.67
C GLN A 411 -14.42 13.38 -49.90
N GLU A 412 -13.16 13.61 -50.28
CA GLU A 412 -11.96 13.03 -49.67
C GLU A 412 -11.82 13.39 -48.18
N GLU A 413 -12.16 14.62 -47.79
CA GLU A 413 -12.14 15.09 -46.39
C GLU A 413 -13.06 14.29 -45.47
N TYR A 414 -14.23 13.87 -45.95
CA TYR A 414 -15.14 12.99 -45.20
C TYR A 414 -14.69 11.53 -45.24
N LEU A 415 -13.98 11.11 -46.28
CA LEU A 415 -13.47 9.74 -46.46
C LEU A 415 -12.01 9.60 -46.01
N ARG A 416 -11.50 10.51 -45.16
CA ARG A 416 -10.08 10.65 -44.80
C ARG A 416 -9.47 9.41 -44.10
N TYR A 417 -10.30 8.57 -43.48
CA TYR A 417 -9.88 7.29 -42.90
C TYR A 417 -10.53 6.13 -43.67
N PRO A 418 -9.94 5.61 -44.75
CA PRO A 418 -10.37 4.34 -45.30
C PRO A 418 -10.17 3.22 -44.26
N PRO A 419 -10.90 2.09 -44.34
CA PRO A 419 -10.91 1.07 -43.28
C PRO A 419 -9.53 0.56 -42.84
N MET A 420 -8.56 0.46 -43.76
CA MET A 420 -7.17 0.08 -43.43
C MET A 420 -6.47 1.08 -42.50
N VAL A 421 -6.70 2.39 -42.67
CA VAL A 421 -6.14 3.43 -41.81
C VAL A 421 -6.86 3.44 -40.46
N ALA A 422 -8.19 3.27 -40.46
CA ALA A 422 -8.95 3.16 -39.22
C ALA A 422 -8.54 1.94 -38.39
N ARG A 423 -8.26 0.79 -39.04
CA ARG A 423 -7.68 -0.41 -38.41
C ARG A 423 -6.33 -0.11 -37.76
N SER A 424 -5.41 0.51 -38.50
CA SER A 424 -4.09 0.88 -37.99
C SER A 424 -4.16 1.84 -36.79
N ILE A 425 -5.16 2.72 -36.73
CA ILE A 425 -5.39 3.60 -35.57
C ILE A 425 -5.81 2.78 -34.34
N ILE A 426 -6.71 1.81 -34.48
CA ILE A 426 -7.12 0.92 -33.37
C ILE A 426 -5.95 0.07 -32.87
N GLU A 427 -5.18 -0.52 -33.79
CA GLU A 427 -3.98 -1.30 -33.47
C GLU A 427 -2.86 -0.44 -32.85
N GLY A 428 -2.90 0.87 -33.08
CA GLY A 428 -2.02 1.88 -32.48
C GLY A 428 -2.41 2.34 -31.07
N LEU A 429 -3.66 2.11 -30.62
CA LEU A 429 -4.13 2.61 -29.33
C LEU A 429 -3.24 2.11 -28.17
N PHE A 430 -2.93 3.01 -27.24
CA PHE A 430 -2.08 2.81 -26.06
C PHE A 430 -0.60 2.47 -26.34
N LYS A 431 -0.19 2.33 -27.61
CA LYS A 431 1.23 2.32 -27.97
C LYS A 431 1.72 3.75 -27.87
N GLN A 432 2.78 3.98 -27.10
CA GLN A 432 3.43 5.28 -27.12
C GLN A 432 4.12 5.41 -28.48
N GLU A 433 3.67 6.35 -29.31
CA GLU A 433 4.51 6.82 -30.42
C GLU A 433 5.83 7.29 -29.81
N GLY A 434 6.92 6.67 -30.24
CA GLY A 434 8.25 6.89 -29.68
C GLY A 434 8.70 8.33 -29.89
N LYS A 435 8.36 9.22 -28.95
CA LYS A 435 9.20 10.37 -28.61
C LYS A 435 10.51 9.77 -28.15
N GLY A 436 11.47 9.70 -29.08
CA GLY A 436 12.64 8.85 -28.97
C GLY A 436 13.29 8.95 -27.60
N GLU A 437 13.49 7.79 -26.99
CA GLU A 437 14.45 7.62 -25.91
C GLU A 437 15.81 8.02 -26.49
N THR A 438 16.19 9.26 -26.22
CA THR A 438 17.59 9.67 -26.23
C THR A 438 18.17 9.16 -24.92
N GLU A 439 19.22 8.36 -25.07
CA GLU A 439 19.91 7.53 -24.08
C GLU A 439 20.19 8.23 -22.73
#